data_AF-A0AAC9HFY3-F1
#
_entry.id   AF-A0AAC9HFY3-F1
#
_cell.length_a   1.000
_cell.length_b   1.000
_cell.length_c   1.000
_cell.angle_alpha   90.00
_cell.angle_beta   90.00
_cell.angle_gamma   90.00
#
_symmetry.space_group_name_H-M   'P 1'
#
loop_
_entity.id
_entity.type
_entity.pdbx_description
1 polymer ?
#
loop_
_entity_poly.entity_id
_entity_poly.type
_entity_poly.pdbx_seq_one_letter_code
_entity_poly.pdbx_strand_id
1 'polypeptide(L)'
;MDYIKQSVKQLVEKYKTNDPYRLEQDMGIDVDEFPFRRIKGKVAIVLNSNLTEWLKRVVLVHELGHRQLSPQGAGYFFLAEHTLME
;
A
#
# COMPACT_ATOMS: atom_id res chain seq x y z
N MET A 1 8.70 -10.68 -14.02
CA MET A 1 9.39 -9.40 -13.72
C MET A 1 8.86 -8.26 -14.58
N ASP A 2 8.62 -8.50 -15.88
CA ASP A 2 8.21 -7.43 -16.80
C ASP A 2 6.83 -6.84 -16.51
N TYR A 3 5.89 -7.67 -16.01
CA TYR A 3 4.55 -7.20 -15.65
C TYR A 3 4.58 -6.11 -14.56
N ILE A 4 5.41 -6.27 -13.51
CA ILE A 4 5.51 -5.28 -12.41
C ILE A 4 6.01 -3.95 -12.97
N LYS A 5 7.07 -3.98 -13.79
CA LYS A 5 7.63 -2.78 -14.41
C LYS A 5 6.61 -2.09 -15.31
N GLN A 6 5.84 -2.86 -16.06
CA GLN A 6 4.79 -2.33 -16.93
C GLN A 6 3.65 -1.69 -16.14
N SER A 7 3.19 -2.34 -15.06
CA SER A 7 2.18 -1.79 -14.17
C SER A 7 2.64 -0.50 -13.49
N VAL A 8 3.90 -0.43 -13.03
CA VAL A 8 4.49 0.80 -12.48
C VAL A 8 4.50 1.90 -13.54
N LYS A 9 4.94 1.61 -14.77
CA LYS A 9 4.95 2.58 -15.86
C LYS A 9 3.54 3.12 -16.15
N GLN A 10 2.55 2.23 -16.25
CA GLN A 10 1.15 2.60 -16.47
C GLN A 10 0.60 3.45 -15.32
N LEU A 11 0.94 3.12 -14.07
CA LEU A 11 0.53 3.87 -12.89
C LEU A 11 1.07 5.32 -12.95
N VAL A 12 2.37 5.46 -13.20
CA VAL A 12 3.03 6.78 -13.31
C VAL A 12 2.49 7.57 -14.50
N GLU A 13 2.22 6.92 -15.62
CA GLU A 13 1.63 7.57 -16.79
C GLU A 13 0.17 8.01 -16.57
N LYS A 14 -0.60 7.25 -15.79
CA LYS A 14 -2.00 7.54 -15.45
C LYS A 14 -2.11 8.73 -14.49
N TYR A 15 -1.33 8.73 -13.41
CA TYR A 15 -1.41 9.74 -12.35
C TYR A 15 -0.38 10.87 -12.49
N LYS A 16 0.50 10.80 -13.49
CA LYS A 16 1.53 11.81 -13.79
C LYS A 16 2.48 12.09 -12.62
N THR A 17 2.67 11.11 -11.74
CA THR A 17 3.53 11.22 -10.56
C THR A 17 4.07 9.85 -10.17
N ASN A 18 5.27 9.84 -9.59
CA ASN A 18 5.84 8.68 -8.91
C ASN A 18 6.03 8.94 -7.39
N ASP A 19 5.58 10.11 -6.91
CA ASP A 19 5.56 10.40 -5.48
C ASP A 19 4.44 9.59 -4.81
N PRO A 20 4.75 8.76 -3.79
CA PRO A 20 3.79 7.84 -3.20
C PRO A 20 2.65 8.54 -2.48
N TYR A 21 2.92 9.66 -1.81
CA TYR A 21 1.90 10.43 -1.11
C TYR A 21 0.96 11.18 -2.06
N ARG A 22 1.44 11.50 -3.27
CA ARG A 22 0.55 12.01 -4.32
C ARG A 22 -0.27 10.89 -4.95
N LEU A 23 0.33 9.72 -5.14
CA LEU A 23 -0.36 8.55 -5.69
C LEU A 23 -1.52 8.09 -4.80
N GLU A 24 -1.33 8.02 -3.48
CA GLU A 24 -2.42 7.63 -2.56
C GLU A 24 -3.61 8.60 -2.65
N GLN A 25 -3.35 9.91 -2.74
CA GLN A 25 -4.35 10.96 -2.86
C GLN A 25 -5.12 10.83 -4.17
N ASP A 26 -4.40 10.70 -5.28
CA ASP A 26 -4.99 10.56 -6.62
C ASP A 26 -5.76 9.23 -6.78
N MET A 27 -5.39 8.20 -6.00
CA MET A 27 -6.08 6.91 -5.94
C MET A 27 -7.26 6.88 -4.95
N GLY A 28 -7.46 7.94 -4.16
CA GLY A 28 -8.49 7.99 -3.12
C GLY A 28 -8.25 6.98 -2.00
N ILE A 29 -6.99 6.72 -1.66
CA ILE A 29 -6.58 5.79 -0.60
C ILE A 29 -6.26 6.61 0.65
N ASP A 30 -7.00 6.37 1.73
CA ASP A 30 -6.70 6.96 3.03
C ASP A 30 -5.43 6.32 3.62
N VAL A 31 -4.49 7.17 4.05
CA VAL A 31 -3.26 6.78 4.72
C VAL A 31 -3.26 7.36 6.13
N ASP A 32 -3.27 6.47 7.12
CA ASP A 32 -3.27 6.83 8.53
C ASP A 32 -1.93 6.41 9.16
N GLU A 33 -1.31 7.30 9.92
CA GLU A 33 -0.16 6.93 10.75
C GLU A 33 -0.62 6.55 12.16
N PHE A 34 -0.34 5.32 12.58
CA PHE A 34 -0.73 4.86 13.91
C PHE A 34 0.35 3.97 14.54
N PRO A 35 0.60 4.07 15.86
CA PRO A 35 1.43 3.09 16.55
C PRO A 35 0.68 1.75 16.56
N PHE A 36 1.09 0.82 15.69
CA PHE A 36 0.44 -0.48 15.50
C PHE A 36 0.12 -1.17 16.83
N ARG A 37 -1.17 -1.17 17.24
CA ARG A 37 -1.69 -2.04 18.31
C ARG A 37 -3.00 -2.74 17.96
N ARG A 38 -3.76 -2.28 16.96
CA ARG A 38 -4.94 -2.97 16.40
C ARG A 38 -5.53 -2.16 15.24
N ILE A 39 -5.63 -2.75 14.05
CA ILE A 39 -6.35 -2.17 12.91
C ILE A 39 -7.61 -3.01 12.71
N LYS A 40 -8.79 -2.41 12.85
CA LYS A 40 -10.08 -3.07 12.55
C LYS A 40 -10.80 -2.30 11.45
N GLY A 41 -11.07 -2.96 10.33
CA GLY A 41 -12.20 -2.64 9.45
C GLY A 41 -12.11 -1.39 8.57
N LYS A 42 -10.91 -0.92 8.17
CA LYS A 42 -10.78 0.14 7.16
C LYS A 42 -9.93 -0.30 5.99
N VAL A 43 -10.33 0.14 4.79
CA VAL A 43 -9.57 0.03 3.53
C VAL A 43 -8.47 1.12 3.50
N ALA A 44 -7.72 1.25 4.60
CA ALA A 44 -6.68 2.27 4.78
C ALA A 44 -5.29 1.63 4.76
N ILE A 45 -4.31 2.33 4.21
CA ILE A 45 -2.89 1.98 4.42
C ILE A 45 -2.50 2.54 5.78
N VAL A 46 -2.06 1.68 6.69
CA VAL A 46 -1.61 2.13 8.01
C VAL A 46 -0.09 2.08 8.06
N LEU A 47 0.53 3.23 8.26
CA LEU A 47 1.97 3.35 8.43
C LEU A 47 2.30 3.42 9.92
N ASN A 48 3.35 2.71 10.33
CA ASN A 48 3.84 2.80 11.70
C ASN A 48 4.48 4.18 11.91
N SER A 49 3.88 4.99 12.81
CA SER A 49 4.32 6.35 13.11
C SER A 49 5.74 6.44 13.67
N ASN A 50 6.29 5.33 14.17
CA ASN A 50 7.66 5.27 14.72
C ASN A 50 8.73 5.09 13.63
N LEU A 51 8.35 4.92 12.36
CA LEU A 51 9.29 4.82 11.25
C LEU A 51 9.83 6.20 10.86
N THR A 52 11.05 6.22 10.32
CA THR A 52 11.59 7.42 9.69
C THR A 52 10.81 7.73 8.41
N GLU A 53 10.79 9.00 7.98
CA GLU A 53 10.08 9.43 6.77
C GLU A 53 10.49 8.65 5.51
N TRP A 54 11.77 8.30 5.40
CA TRP A 54 12.26 7.45 4.32
C TRP A 54 11.62 6.06 4.35
N LEU A 55 11.57 5.43 5.53
CA LEU A 55 10.98 4.11 5.68
C LEU A 55 9.46 4.14 5.47
N LYS A 56 8.78 5.20 5.91
CA LYS A 56 7.35 5.41 5.61
C LYS A 56 7.09 5.44 4.11
N ARG A 57 7.90 6.18 3.33
CA ARG A 57 7.80 6.19 1.86
C ARG A 57 7.99 4.80 1.26
N VAL A 58 8.96 4.02 1.74
CA VAL A 58 9.20 2.65 1.23
C VAL A 58 8.01 1.74 1.51
N VAL A 59 7.49 1.75 2.75
CA VAL A 59 6.32 0.95 3.14
C VAL A 59 5.09 1.38 2.34
N LEU A 60 4.86 2.68 2.18
CA LEU A 60 3.74 3.19 1.39
C LEU A 60 3.78 2.72 -0.06
N VAL A 61 4.93 2.79 -0.74
CA VAL A 61 5.09 2.26 -2.11
C VAL A 61 4.82 0.75 -2.15
N HIS A 62 5.27 0.01 -1.14
CA HIS A 62 5.01 -1.43 -1.02
C HIS A 62 3.51 -1.74 -0.95
N GLU A 63 2.78 -1.04 -0.09
CA GLU A 63 1.33 -1.21 0.07
C GLU A 63 0.53 -0.75 -1.15
N LEU A 64 0.93 0.34 -1.80
CA LEU A 64 0.38 0.76 -3.10
C LEU A 64 0.60 -0.30 -4.17
N GLY A 65 1.75 -0.98 -4.15
CA GLY A 65 2.04 -2.13 -5.00
C GLY A 65 1.04 -3.27 -4.78
N HIS A 66 0.75 -3.62 -3.53
CA HIS A 66 -0.28 -4.63 -3.21
C HIS A 66 -1.65 -4.23 -3.73
N ARG A 67 -2.06 -2.96 -3.55
CA ARG A 67 -3.34 -2.47 -4.08
C ARG A 67 -3.44 -2.54 -5.60
N GLN A 68 -2.34 -2.28 -6.30
CA GLN A 68 -2.31 -2.23 -7.75
C GLN A 68 -2.19 -3.61 -8.39
N LEU A 69 -1.48 -4.54 -7.76
CA LEU A 69 -1.06 -5.81 -8.36
C LEU A 69 -1.74 -7.04 -7.76
N SER A 70 -2.12 -7.00 -6.48
CA SER A 70 -2.71 -8.15 -5.81
C SER A 70 -4.19 -8.28 -6.17
N PRO A 71 -4.72 -9.51 -6.28
CA PRO A 71 -6.15 -9.73 -6.43
C PRO A 71 -6.94 -9.01 -5.32
N GLN A 72 -8.07 -8.40 -5.70
CA GLN A 72 -8.95 -7.75 -4.72
C GLN A 72 -9.38 -8.78 -3.68
N GLY A 73 -9.19 -8.45 -2.40
CA GLY A 73 -9.49 -9.34 -1.28
C GLY A 73 -8.30 -10.17 -0.77
N ALA A 74 -7.14 -10.17 -1.43
CA ALA A 74 -5.94 -10.89 -0.96
C ALA A 74 -5.01 -10.05 -0.06
N GLY A 75 -5.58 -9.17 0.77
CA GLY A 75 -4.81 -8.30 1.69
C GLY A 75 -4.39 -8.99 2.99
N TYR A 76 -3.77 -8.24 3.90
CA TYR A 76 -3.31 -8.75 5.21
C TYR A 76 -4.38 -9.55 5.96
N PHE A 77 -5.62 -9.07 6.03
CA PHE A 77 -6.71 -9.79 6.71
C PHE A 77 -7.00 -11.14 6.07
N PHE A 78 -6.98 -11.25 4.74
CA PHE A 78 -7.17 -12.52 4.07
C PHE A 78 -6.01 -13.47 4.34
N LEU A 79 -4.77 -12.98 4.35
CA LEU A 79 -3.61 -13.81 4.68
C LEU A 79 -3.64 -14.27 6.14
N ALA A 80 -3.97 -13.38 7.08
CA ALA A 80 -4.07 -13.71 8.49
C ALA A 80 -5.24 -14.67 8.80
N GLU A 81 -6.37 -14.56 8.11
CA GLU A 81 -7.56 -15.39 8.36
C GLU A 81 -7.55 -16.71 7.59
N HIS A 82 -6.89 -16.77 6.44
CA HIS A 82 -6.97 -17.91 5.51
C HIS A 82 -5.63 -18.55 5.15
N THR A 83 -4.51 -18.10 5.73
CA THR A 83 -3.18 -18.72 5.53
C THR A 83 -2.44 -18.87 6.86
N LEU A 84 -1.32 -19.62 6.86
CA LEU A 84 -0.46 -19.86 8.03
C LEU A 84 0.48 -18.67 8.33
N MET A 85 0.00 -17.43 8.14
CA MET A 85 0.80 -16.24 8.42
C MET A 85 0.78 -16.01 9.94
N GLU A 86 1.80 -16.51 10.64
CA GLU A 86 2.02 -16.31 12.09
C GLU A 86 2.72 -14.98 12.41
#